data_AF-F7QJK3-F1
#
_entry.id   AF-F7QJK3-F1
#
_cell.length_a   1.000
_cell.length_b   1.000
_cell.length_c   1.000
_cell.angle_alpha   90.00
_cell.angle_beta   90.00
_cell.angle_gamma   90.00
#
_symmetry.space_group_name_H-M   'P 1'
#
loop_
_entity.id
_entity.type
_entity.pdbx_description
1 polymer ?
#
loop_
_entity_poly.entity_id
_entity_poly.type
_entity_poly.pdbx_seq_one_letter_code
_entity_poly.pdbx_strand_id
1 'polypeptide(L)' 'MSRIAGLYHQPARGPANNLSAIVRRVRGIMRTWRRRRAYRRELGAMSERQLYDMGMNWAQTVFEIEKPFWRE' A
#
# COMPACT_ATOMS: atom_id res chain seq x y z
N MET A 1 52.56 -16.02 -19.92
CA MET A 1 51.82 -14.81 -19.51
C MET A 1 50.39 -15.22 -19.17
N SER A 2 50.17 -15.78 -17.97
CA SER A 2 48.87 -16.38 -17.57
C SER A 2 48.03 -15.40 -16.77
N ARG A 3 46.76 -15.28 -17.19
CA ARG A 3 45.66 -14.63 -16.47
C ARG A 3 45.45 -15.32 -15.11
N ILE A 4 45.37 -14.55 -14.03
CA ILE A 4 44.68 -14.97 -12.81
C ILE A 4 43.71 -13.85 -12.44
N ALA A 5 42.49 -14.01 -12.95
CA ALA A 5 41.32 -13.34 -12.44
C ALA A 5 40.87 -14.08 -11.16
N GLY A 6 40.91 -13.39 -10.04
CA GLY A 6 40.47 -13.87 -8.72
C GLY A 6 41.11 -12.95 -7.69
N LEU A 7 40.41 -12.33 -6.75
CA LEU A 7 39.20 -12.69 -6.04
C LEU A 7 38.41 -11.41 -5.79
N TYR A 8 37.23 -11.26 -6.39
CA TYR A 8 36.18 -10.53 -5.69
C TYR A 8 35.59 -11.52 -4.68
N HIS A 9 36.13 -11.55 -3.47
CA HIS A 9 35.44 -12.14 -2.34
C HIS A 9 34.21 -11.27 -2.07
N GLN A 10 33.13 -11.54 -2.79
CA GLN A 10 31.84 -10.95 -2.51
C GLN A 10 31.31 -11.70 -1.29
N PRO A 11 31.21 -11.07 -0.10
CA PRO A 11 30.64 -11.76 1.05
C PRO A 11 29.20 -12.11 0.69
N ALA A 12 28.88 -13.40 0.77
CA ALA A 12 27.53 -13.88 0.64
C ALA A 12 26.66 -13.04 1.58
N ARG A 13 25.73 -12.26 1.01
CA ARG A 13 24.66 -11.64 1.80
C ARG A 13 23.99 -12.81 2.53
N GLY A 14 24.22 -12.93 3.83
CA GLY A 14 23.51 -13.90 4.67
C GLY A 14 22.01 -13.78 4.40
N PRO A 15 21.23 -14.86 4.50
CA PRO A 15 19.82 -14.84 4.15
C PRO A 15 19.16 -13.73 4.94
N ALA A 16 18.85 -12.62 4.26
CA ALA A 16 18.13 -11.52 4.87
C ALA A 16 16.87 -12.15 5.45
N ASN A 17 16.65 -12.02 6.76
CA ASN A 17 15.58 -12.70 7.48
C ASN A 17 14.25 -12.48 6.75
N ASN A 18 13.84 -13.45 5.92
CA ASN A 18 12.79 -13.28 4.92
C ASN A 18 11.44 -12.97 5.60
N LEU A 19 11.26 -13.48 6.82
CA LEU A 19 10.12 -13.18 7.68
C LEU A 19 10.03 -11.69 8.01
N SER A 20 11.14 -11.04 8.35
CA SER A 20 11.16 -9.60 8.64
C SER A 20 10.77 -8.76 7.41
N ALA A 21 11.19 -9.18 6.21
CA ALA A 21 10.84 -8.52 4.96
C ALA A 21 9.35 -8.69 4.63
N ILE A 22 8.80 -9.89 4.82
CA ILE A 22 7.38 -10.20 4.66
C ILE A 22 6.54 -9.38 5.64
N VAL A 23 6.89 -9.39 6.92
CA VAL A 23 6.19 -8.62 7.97
C VAL A 23 6.20 -7.13 7.66
N ARG A 24 7.32 -6.57 7.21
CA ARG A 24 7.42 -5.16 6.81
C ARG A 24 6.50 -4.85 5.62
N ARG A 25 6.43 -5.74 4.63
CA ARG A 25 5.54 -5.60 3.46
C ARG A 25 4.07 -5.65 3.86
N VAL A 26 3.67 -6.64 4.66
CA VAL A 26 2.31 -6.78 5.18
C VAL A 26 1.91 -5.57 6.02
N ARG A 27 2.81 -5.08 6.89
CA ARG A 27 2.57 -3.87 7.68
C ARG A 27 2.37 -2.63 6.80
N GLY A 28 3.10 -2.54 5.68
CA GLY A 28 2.90 -1.49 4.68
C GLY A 28 1.49 -1.53 4.07
N ILE A 29 1.07 -2.71 3.60
CA ILE A 29 -0.27 -2.93 3.02
C ILE A 29 -1.37 -2.59 4.04
N MET A 30 -1.25 -3.07 5.28
CA MET A 30 -2.20 -2.76 6.35
C MET A 30 -2.26 -1.26 6.70
N ARG A 31 -1.15 -0.52 6.59
CA ARG A 31 -1.14 0.95 6.77
C ARG A 31 -1.92 1.64 5.65
N THR A 32 -1.73 1.21 4.40
CA THR A 32 -2.49 1.73 3.25
C THR A 32 -3.99 1.47 3.42
N TRP A 33 -4.38 0.26 3.81
CA TRP A 33 -5.79 -0.07 4.07
C TRP A 33 -6.40 0.76 5.19
N ARG A 34 -5.66 0.97 6.30
CA ARG A 34 -6.13 1.85 7.39
C ARG A 34 -6.36 3.28 6.92
N ARG A 35 -5.44 3.84 6.14
CA ARG A 35 -5.58 5.20 5.59
C ARG A 35 -6.80 5.30 4.67
N ARG A 36 -7.00 4.33 3.78
CA ARG A 36 -8.18 4.28 2.89
C ARG A 36 -9.48 4.16 3.67
N ARG A 37 -9.51 3.34 4.73
CA ARG A 37 -10.70 3.19 5.58
C ARG A 37 -11.04 4.48 6.33
N ALA A 38 -10.04 5.22 6.80
CA ALA A 38 -10.27 6.54 7.41
C ALA A 38 -10.85 7.52 6.40
N TYR A 39 -10.25 7.62 5.21
CA TYR A 39 -10.73 8.46 4.12
C TYR A 39 -12.17 8.13 3.69
N ARG A 40 -12.51 6.85 3.55
CA ARG A 40 -13.89 6.43 3.22
C ARG A 40 -14.90 6.71 4.33
N ARG A 41 -14.47 6.68 5.60
CA ARG A 41 -15.33 7.09 6.72
C ARG A 41 -15.57 8.58 6.73
N GLU A 42 -14.56 9.37 6.41
CA GLU A 42 -14.69 10.82 6.26
C GLU A 42 -15.63 11.16 5.08
N LEU A 43 -15.45 10.50 3.93
CA LEU A 43 -16.37 10.60 2.78
C LEU A 43 -17.81 10.23 3.14
N GLY A 44 -18.03 9.13 3.86
CA GLY A 44 -19.37 8.73 4.29
C GLY A 44 -20.00 9.64 5.35
N ALA A 45 -19.19 10.45 6.04
CA ALA A 45 -19.66 11.45 7.00
C ALA A 45 -19.92 12.81 6.34
N MET A 46 -19.45 13.04 5.10
CA MET A 46 -19.74 14.27 4.36
C MET A 46 -21.22 14.29 3.93
N SER A 47 -21.83 15.47 4.07
CA SER A 47 -23.18 15.69 3.56
C SER A 47 -23.18 15.70 2.02
N GLU A 48 -24.30 15.35 1.41
CA GLU A 48 -24.49 15.35 -0.05
C GLU A 48 -24.07 16.69 -0.69
N ARG A 49 -24.33 17.82 0.00
CA ARG A 49 -23.96 19.15 -0.46
C ARG A 49 -22.44 19.36 -0.53
N GLN A 50 -21.70 18.83 0.45
CA GLN A 50 -20.23 18.88 0.45
C GLN A 50 -19.62 18.01 -0.65
N LEU A 51 -20.23 16.86 -0.96
CA LEU A 51 -19.81 16.01 -2.07
C LEU A 51 -20.06 16.72 -3.42
N TYR A 52 -21.20 17.39 -3.55
CA TYR A 52 -21.52 18.24 -4.71
C TYR A 52 -20.53 19.39 -4.89
N ASP A 53 -20.15 20.08 -3.82
CA ASP A 53 -19.16 21.17 -3.87
C ASP A 53 -17.77 20.68 -4.31
N MET A 54 -17.43 19.41 -4.03
CA MET A 54 -16.21 18.76 -4.53
C MET A 54 -16.34 18.21 -5.96
N GLY A 55 -17.53 18.34 -6.58
CA GLY A 55 -17.83 17.77 -7.89
C GLY A 55 -17.96 16.25 -7.89
N MET A 56 -18.15 15.62 -6.73
CA MET A 56 -18.37 14.18 -6.62
C MET A 56 -19.85 13.83 -6.80
N ASN A 57 -20.11 12.81 -7.61
CA ASN A 57 -21.43 12.18 -7.69
C ASN A 57 -21.65 11.27 -6.47
N TRP A 58 -22.79 11.39 -5.80
CA TRP A 58 -23.21 10.51 -4.71
C TRP A 58 -23.10 9.02 -5.07
N ALA A 59 -23.49 8.63 -6.29
CA ALA A 59 -23.40 7.25 -6.76
C ALA A 59 -21.95 6.73 -6.81
N GLN A 60 -21.00 7.60 -7.18
CA GLN A 60 -19.58 7.26 -7.18
C GLN A 60 -19.04 7.12 -5.75
N THR A 61 -19.50 7.96 -4.82
CA THR A 61 -19.13 7.90 -3.40
C THR A 61 -19.62 6.58 -2.76
N VAL A 62 -20.88 6.19 -3.02
CA VAL A 62 -21.42 4.91 -2.54
C VAL A 62 -20.65 3.74 -3.12
N PHE A 63 -20.36 3.74 -4.42
CA PHE A 63 -19.54 2.71 -5.06
C PHE A 63 -18.14 2.60 -4.44
N GLU A 64 -17.50 3.73 -4.11
CA GLU A 64 -16.21 3.73 -3.44
C GLU A 64 -16.26 3.22 -2.00
N ILE A 65 -17.33 3.52 -1.26
CA ILE A 65 -17.55 3.03 0.10
C ILE A 65 -17.76 1.52 0.11
N GLU A 66 -18.54 0.99 -0.83
CA GLU A 66 -18.89 -0.44 -0.93
C GLU A 66 -17.73 -1.33 -1.37
N LYS A 67 -16.67 -0.78 -1.98
CA LYS A 67 -15.51 -1.58 -2.39
C LYS A 67 -14.92 -2.36 -1.20
N PRO A 68 -14.59 -3.66 -1.35
CA PRO A 68 -13.86 -4.38 -0.34
C PRO A 68 -12.54 -3.69 0.00
N PHE A 69 -12.16 -3.63 1.28
CA PHE A 69 -10.99 -2.86 1.73
C PHE A 69 -9.66 -3.33 1.09
N TRP A 70 -9.63 -4.55 0.57
CA TRP A 70 -8.46 -5.17 -0.08
C TRP A 70 -8.39 -4.94 -1.59
N ARG A 71 -9.41 -4.33 -2.21
CA ARG A 71 -9.50 -4.14 -3.65
C ARG A 71 -9.45 -2.66 -4.02
N GLU A 72 -8.60 -2.34 -4.99
CA GLU A 72 -8.63 -1.05 -5.72
C GLU A 72 -9.67 -1.11 -6.83
#